data_AF-A0A2M7PXJ8-F1
#
_entry.id   AF-A0A2M7PXJ8-F1
#
_cell.length_a   1.000
_cell.length_b   1.000
_cell.length_c   1.000
_cell.angle_alpha   90.00
_cell.angle_beta   90.00
_cell.angle_gamma   90.00
#
_symmetry.space_group_name_H-M   'P 1'
#
loop_
_entity.id
_entity.type
_entity.pdbx_description
1 polymer ?
#
loop_
_entity_poly.entity_id
_entity_poly.type
_entity_poly.pdbx_seq_one_letter_code
_entity_poly.pdbx_strand_id
1 'polypeptide(L)' 'MLLRVRNVGNSSASIGIAFYPNDADNQESLIKNADAAMYFAKQNGRDCVSSFQSEDR' A
#
# COMPACT_ATOMS: atom_id res chain seq x y z
N MET A 1 -38.86 22.20 6.40
CA MET A 1 -38.20 20.96 5.91
C MET A 1 -36.77 21.33 5.50
N LEU A 2 -35.77 21.08 6.35
CA LEU A 2 -34.36 21.29 5.99
C LEU A 2 -33.76 19.94 5.57
N LEU A 3 -33.32 19.85 4.31
CA LEU A 3 -32.61 18.68 3.82
C LEU A 3 -31.19 18.69 4.41
N ARG A 4 -30.89 17.71 5.28
CA ARG A 4 -29.52 17.46 5.76
C ARG A 4 -28.73 16.81 4.63
N VAL A 5 -27.76 17.53 4.06
CA VAL A 5 -26.78 16.95 3.14
C VAL A 5 -26.01 15.85 3.88
N ARG A 6 -26.10 14.62 3.40
CA ARG A 6 -25.32 13.50 3.96
C ARG A 6 -23.86 13.72 3.57
N ASN A 7 -22.99 13.89 4.56
CA ASN A 7 -21.55 13.91 4.33
C ASN A 7 -21.12 12.47 3.98
N VAL A 8 -20.80 12.21 2.72
CA VAL A 8 -20.21 10.94 2.30
C VAL A 8 -18.73 11.00 2.65
N GLY A 9 -18.26 10.06 3.47
CA GLY A 9 -16.84 9.98 3.83
C GLY A 9 -16.01 9.61 2.60
N ASN A 10 -14.89 10.29 2.39
CA ASN A 10 -13.93 9.93 1.35
C ASN A 10 -13.08 8.75 1.84
N SER A 11 -12.96 7.70 1.03
CA SER A 11 -12.05 6.57 1.28
C SER A 11 -10.82 6.69 0.40
N SER A 12 -9.64 6.64 1.01
CA SER A 12 -8.36 6.51 0.31
C SER A 12 -7.74 5.13 0.51
N ALA A 13 -6.80 4.76 -0.35
CA ALA A 13 -6.12 3.47 -0.30
C ALA A 13 -4.59 3.66 -0.27
N SER A 14 -3.89 2.76 0.40
CA SER A 14 -2.43 2.68 0.34
C SER A 14 -2.05 1.33 -0.24
N ILE A 15 -1.11 1.31 -1.18
CA ILE A 15 -0.81 0.15 -2.00
C ILE A 15 0.69 -0.14 -1.92
N GLY A 16 1.04 -1.41 -1.78
CA GLY A 16 2.42 -1.89 -1.82
C GLY A 16 2.66 -2.75 -3.06
N ILE A 17 3.84 -2.63 -3.65
CA ILE A 17 4.24 -3.36 -4.86
C ILE A 17 5.53 -4.12 -4.59
N ALA A 18 5.59 -5.38 -5.00
CA ALA A 18 6.80 -6.19 -5.05
C ALA A 18 6.89 -6.93 -6.39
N PHE A 19 8.10 -7.12 -6.91
CA PHE A 19 8.38 -7.68 -8.22
C PHE A 19 9.10 -9.02 -8.10
N TYR A 20 8.52 -10.10 -8.64
CA TYR A 20 9.24 -11.34 -8.86
C TYR A 20 10.14 -11.22 -10.11
N PRO A 21 11.37 -11.76 -10.12
CA PRO A 21 12.08 -12.41 -9.01
C PRO A 21 12.90 -11.45 -8.13
N ASN A 22 12.93 -10.16 -8.44
CA ASN A 22 13.85 -9.19 -7.82
C ASN A 22 13.63 -8.99 -6.32
N ASP A 23 12.38 -8.93 -5.89
CA ASP A 23 11.99 -8.64 -4.52
C ASP A 23 11.70 -9.92 -3.73
N ALA A 24 11.48 -11.06 -4.41
CA ALA A 24 11.26 -12.37 -3.78
C ALA A 24 11.35 -13.49 -4.81
N ASP A 25 11.74 -14.68 -4.37
CA ASP A 25 11.89 -15.90 -5.19
C ASP A 25 10.69 -16.86 -5.09
N ASN A 26 9.74 -16.58 -4.19
CA ASN A 26 8.55 -17.38 -3.96
C ASN A 26 7.33 -16.50 -3.63
N GLN A 27 6.14 -17.08 -3.78
CA GLN A 27 4.87 -16.36 -3.61
C GLN A 27 4.67 -15.79 -2.20
N GLU A 28 5.03 -16.56 -1.17
CA GLU A 28 4.83 -16.14 0.22
C GLU A 28 5.70 -14.92 0.56
N SER A 29 6.98 -14.97 0.20
CA SER A 29 7.90 -13.84 0.34
C SER A 29 7.45 -12.64 -0.50
N LEU A 30 6.94 -12.85 -1.71
CA LEU A 30 6.47 -11.77 -2.59
C LEU A 30 5.29 -11.00 -1.98
N ILE A 31 4.31 -11.72 -1.44
CA ILE A 31 3.15 -11.12 -0.76
C ILE A 31 3.60 -10.38 0.49
N LYS A 32 4.46 -11.00 1.30
CA LYS A 32 5.01 -10.37 2.51
C LYS A 32 5.75 -9.07 2.21
N ASN A 33 6.49 -9.02 1.11
CA ASN A 33 7.24 -7.84 0.70
C ASN A 33 6.32 -6.75 0.13
N ALA A 34 5.27 -7.12 -0.62
CA ALA A 34 4.24 -6.19 -1.04
C ALA A 34 3.48 -5.60 0.16
N ASP A 35 3.16 -6.41 1.17
CA ASP A 35 2.52 -5.96 2.41
C ASP A 35 3.41 -5.00 3.20
N ALA A 36 4.71 -5.29 3.27
CA ALA A 36 5.68 -4.39 3.90
C ALA A 36 5.72 -3.02 3.19
N ALA A 37 5.76 -3.01 1.86
CA ALA A 37 5.71 -1.78 1.07
C ALA A 37 4.38 -1.02 1.28
N MET A 38 3.26 -1.72 1.36
CA MET A 38 1.96 -1.12 1.68
C MET A 38 1.97 -0.49 3.07
N TYR A 39 2.55 -1.18 4.05
CA TYR A 39 2.65 -0.67 5.42
C TYR A 39 3.51 0.59 5.48
N PHE A 40 4.60 0.63 4.70
CA PHE A 40 5.39 1.84 4.50
C PHE A 40 4.56 2.98 3.88
N ALA A 41 3.77 2.71 2.83
CA ALA A 41 2.86 3.71 2.26
C ALA A 41 1.86 4.27 3.29
N LYS A 42 1.33 3.41 4.19
CA LYS A 42 0.44 3.84 5.27
C LYS A 42 1.12 4.76 6.29
N GLN A 43 2.40 4.53 6.57
CA GLN A 43 3.18 5.37 7.49
C GLN A 43 3.63 6.68 6.85
N ASN A 44 3.86 6.70 5.53
CA ASN A 44 4.31 7.88 4.78
C ASN A 44 3.18 8.79 4.28
N GLY A 45 2.11 8.93 5.07
CA GLY A 45 1.01 9.86 4.76
C GLY A 45 -0.24 9.23 4.15
N ARG A 46 -0.23 7.92 3.84
CA ARG A 46 -1.34 7.19 3.20
C ARG A 46 -1.64 7.73 1.79
N ASP A 47 -2.71 7.20 1.17
CA ASP A 47 -3.17 7.60 -0.16
C ASP A 47 -2.08 7.58 -1.25
N CYS A 48 -1.19 6.60 -1.16
CA CYS A 48 -0.01 6.51 -2.00
C CYS A 48 0.39 5.06 -2.27
N VAL A 49 1.32 4.92 -3.21
CA VAL A 49 1.92 3.66 -3.65
C VAL A 49 3.38 3.64 -3.22
N SER A 50 3.85 2.51 -2.70
CA SER A 50 5.28 2.27 -2.47
C SER A 50 5.70 0.95 -3.09
N SER A 51 6.88 0.92 -3.70
CA SER A 51 7.56 -0.32 -4.04
C SER A 51 8.36 -0.83 -2.85
N PHE A 52 8.54 -2.14 -2.77
CA PHE A 52 9.52 -2.73 -1.89
C PHE A 52 10.94 -2.26 -2.31
N GLN A 53 11.77 -1.98 -1.32
CA GLN A 53 13.20 -1.75 -1.52
C GLN A 53 13.93 -2.71 -0.60
N SER A 54 14.56 -3.73 -1.20
CA SER A 54 15.53 -4.55 -0.50
C SER A 54 16.74 -3.70 -0.12
N GLU A 55 17.34 -3.98 1.04
CA GLU A 55 18.50 -3.25 1.57
C GLU A 55 19.81 -3.49 0.77
N ASP A 56 19.78 -4.34 -0.26
CA ASP A 56 20.90 -4.62 -1.18
C ASP A 56 20.81 -3.81 -2.48
N ARG A 57 20.84 -2.47 -2.40
CA ARG A 57 21.08 -1.60 -3.57
C ARG A 57 22.45 -0.95 -3.54
#